data_AF-A0A485MCU2-F1
#
_entry.id   AF-A0A485MCU2-F1
#
_cell.length_a   1.000
_cell.length_b   1.000
_cell.length_c   1.000
_cell.angle_alpha   90.00
_cell.angle_beta   90.00
_cell.angle_gamma   90.00
#
_symmetry.space_group_name_H-M   'P 1'
#
loop_
_entity.id
_entity.type
_entity.pdbx_description
1 polymer ?
#
loop_
_entity_poly.entity_id
_entity_poly.type
_entity_poly.pdbx_seq_one_letter_code
_entity_poly.pdbx_strand_id
1 'polypeptide(L)'
;MASGASPILGVPPHRLWARRPGIYEDEKGRTWVTVVVRLSPSQRARSRASPGGTHEPEPSVTVHMWQMPVHPQEPVSPSQLTLSRLPLVWQLYSGRRYRAMDSRLWEIVSHGQIDSTEELVLTELPPGNG
;
A
#
# COMPACT_ATOMS: atom_id res chain seq x y z
N MET A 1 -1.96 20.09 -31.11
CA MET A 1 -2.09 19.98 -29.65
C MET A 1 -2.97 18.77 -29.36
N ALA A 2 -2.40 17.64 -28.94
CA ALA A 2 -3.17 16.48 -28.54
C ALA A 2 -3.58 16.68 -27.07
N SER A 3 -4.89 16.80 -26.84
CA SER A 3 -5.46 16.80 -25.50
C SER A 3 -5.18 15.43 -24.88
N GLY A 4 -4.26 15.37 -23.92
CA GLY A 4 -3.93 14.16 -23.18
C GLY A 4 -5.13 13.77 -22.34
N ALA A 5 -5.98 12.92 -22.90
CA ALA A 5 -6.99 12.23 -22.12
C ALA A 5 -6.24 11.40 -21.08
N SER A 6 -6.33 11.79 -19.81
CA SER A 6 -5.93 10.93 -18.70
C SER A 6 -6.64 9.60 -18.93
N PRO A 7 -5.91 8.48 -19.07
CA PRO A 7 -6.56 7.19 -19.26
C PRO A 7 -7.53 6.98 -18.10
N ILE A 8 -8.74 6.49 -18.41
CA ILE A 8 -9.77 6.21 -17.40
C ILE A 8 -9.15 5.22 -16.42
N LEU A 9 -8.64 5.72 -15.30
CA LEU A 9 -8.09 4.91 -14.23
C LEU A 9 -9.27 4.13 -13.65
N GLY A 10 -9.14 2.80 -13.65
CA GLY A 10 -10.10 1.94 -12.99
C GLY A 10 -10.21 2.29 -11.51
N VAL A 11 -11.23 1.76 -10.83
CA VAL A 11 -11.26 1.79 -9.37
C VAL A 11 -10.05 1.03 -8.82
N PRO A 12 -9.43 1.48 -7.71
CA PRO A 12 -8.41 0.70 -7.05
C PRO A 12 -8.97 -0.67 -6.65
N PRO A 13 -8.11 -1.71 -6.55
CA PRO A 13 -8.52 -3.03 -6.08
C PRO A 13 -9.41 -2.98 -4.85
N HIS A 14 -10.46 -3.80 -4.79
CA HIS A 14 -11.25 -3.94 -3.57
C HIS A 14 -10.50 -4.78 -2.54
N ARG A 15 -9.72 -5.76 -3.00
CA ARG A 15 -8.91 -6.61 -2.13
C ARG A 15 -7.57 -6.89 -2.78
N LEU A 16 -6.56 -7.06 -1.93
CA LEU A 16 -5.23 -7.53 -2.33
C LEU A 16 -4.85 -8.66 -1.38
N TRP A 17 -4.58 -9.84 -1.93
CA TRP A 17 -4.13 -11.01 -1.18
C TRP A 17 -2.66 -11.31 -1.48
N ALA A 18 -1.85 -11.44 -0.44
CA ALA A 18 -0.46 -11.85 -0.57
C ALA A 18 -0.39 -13.27 -1.12
N ARG A 19 0.22 -13.42 -2.29
CA ARG A 19 0.56 -14.72 -2.89
C ARG A 19 1.96 -15.14 -2.50
N ARG A 20 2.88 -14.16 -2.44
CA ARG A 20 4.30 -14.28 -2.06
C ARG A 20 4.75 -12.98 -1.38
N PRO A 21 5.88 -12.96 -0.67
CA PRO A 21 6.43 -11.71 -0.15
C PRO A 21 6.60 -10.69 -1.28
N GLY A 22 5.93 -9.55 -1.16
CA GLY A 22 5.94 -8.49 -2.18
C GLY A 22 5.07 -8.73 -3.42
N ILE A 23 4.36 -9.86 -3.54
CA ILE A 23 3.46 -10.13 -4.67
C ILE A 23 2.04 -10.35 -4.17
N TYR A 24 1.13 -9.54 -4.69
CA TYR A 24 -0.28 -9.53 -4.33
C TYR A 24 -1.13 -9.83 -5.55
N GLU A 25 -2.32 -10.36 -5.31
CA GLU A 25 -3.34 -10.63 -6.33
C GLU A 25 -4.61 -9.90 -5.94
N ASP A 26 -5.30 -9.28 -6.91
CA ASP A 26 -6.57 -8.61 -6.69
C ASP A 26 -7.79 -9.46 -7.06
N GLU A 27 -9.01 -8.95 -6.81
CA GLU A 27 -10.26 -9.67 -7.09
C GLU A 27 -10.50 -10.01 -8.57
N LYS A 28 -9.73 -9.39 -9.47
CA LYS A 28 -9.78 -9.64 -10.91
C LYS A 28 -8.67 -10.60 -11.36
N GLY A 29 -7.89 -11.16 -10.42
CA GLY A 29 -6.74 -12.01 -10.71
C GLY A 29 -5.54 -11.25 -11.26
N ARG A 30 -5.51 -9.91 -11.16
CA ARG A 30 -4.35 -9.12 -11.56
C ARG A 30 -3.32 -9.13 -10.45
N THR A 31 -2.07 -9.22 -10.85
CA THR A 31 -0.95 -9.25 -9.92
C THR A 31 -0.33 -7.88 -9.72
N TRP A 32 0.02 -7.59 -8.48
CA TRP A 32 0.57 -6.33 -7.98
C TRP A 32 1.89 -6.61 -7.27
N VAL A 33 2.99 -6.07 -7.80
CA VAL A 33 4.34 -6.31 -7.32
C VAL A 33 4.82 -5.09 -6.55
N THR A 34 5.25 -5.31 -5.31
CA THR A 34 5.87 -4.29 -4.47
C THR A 34 7.25 -3.98 -5.02
N VAL A 35 7.45 -2.75 -5.49
CA VAL A 35 8.72 -2.29 -6.06
C VAL A 35 9.54 -1.49 -5.06
N VAL A 36 8.87 -0.79 -4.12
CA VAL A 36 9.53 0.05 -3.11
C VAL A 36 8.78 -0.04 -1.79
N VAL A 37 9.54 -0.20 -0.69
CA VAL A 37 9.05 -0.02 0.68
C VAL A 37 9.91 1.05 1.34
N ARG A 38 9.29 2.17 1.71
CA ARG A 38 9.94 3.28 2.43
C ARG A 38 9.54 3.23 3.89
N LEU A 39 10.52 3.25 4.78
CA LEU A 39 10.34 3.45 6.21
C LEU A 39 10.75 4.90 6.49
N SER A 40 9.78 5.77 6.78
CA SER A 40 10.03 7.18 7.04
C SER A 40 9.69 7.51 8.49
N PRO A 41 10.42 8.40 9.19
CA PRO A 41 9.92 8.96 10.44
C PRO A 41 8.64 9.76 10.16
N SER A 42 7.59 9.64 10.99
CA SER A 42 6.34 10.38 10.78
C SER A 42 6.58 11.89 10.68
N GLN A 43 6.09 12.49 9.59
CA GLN A 43 6.32 13.91 9.31
C GLN A 43 5.60 14.86 10.30
N ARG A 44 4.59 14.38 11.04
CA ARG A 44 3.84 15.18 12.03
C ARG A 44 4.64 15.46 13.31
N ALA A 45 5.72 14.72 13.58
CA ALA A 45 6.62 15.02 14.70
C ALA A 45 7.32 16.39 14.53
N ARG A 46 7.49 16.88 13.30
CA ARG A 46 8.16 18.15 13.03
C ARG A 46 7.27 19.39 13.17
N SER A 47 5.94 19.24 13.12
CA SER A 47 5.02 20.39 13.23
C SER A 47 4.59 20.68 14.68
N ARG A 48 4.98 19.85 15.65
CA ARG A 48 4.62 20.02 17.07
C ARG A 48 5.80 19.84 18.02
N ALA A 49 6.99 20.27 17.62
CA ALA A 49 8.13 20.34 18.52
C ALA A 49 7.93 21.49 19.53
N SER A 50 7.04 21.28 20.50
CA SER A 50 7.14 21.95 21.80
C SER A 50 8.41 21.42 22.49
N PRO A 51 9.25 22.27 23.13
CA PRO A 51 10.57 21.88 23.62
C PRO A 51 10.60 20.94 24.84
N GLY A 52 9.61 20.04 25.04
CA GLY A 52 9.50 19.24 26.26
C GLY A 52 8.73 17.93 26.17
N GLY A 53 8.40 17.44 24.96
CA GLY A 53 7.71 16.15 24.79
C GLY A 53 8.61 15.11 24.14
N THR A 54 9.01 14.07 24.89
CA THR A 54 9.67 12.87 24.36
C THR A 54 8.67 12.02 23.56
N HIS A 55 8.19 12.52 22.43
CA HIS A 55 7.45 11.71 21.46
C HIS A 55 8.39 11.41 20.30
N GLU A 56 8.95 10.20 20.32
CA GLU A 56 9.66 9.64 19.18
C GLU A 56 8.72 9.67 17.95
N PRO A 57 9.21 10.08 16.77
CA PRO A 57 8.42 10.01 15.54
C PRO A 57 8.06 8.54 15.27
N GLU A 58 6.76 8.19 15.35
CA GLU A 58 6.28 6.89 14.88
C GLU A 58 6.68 6.70 13.42
N PRO A 59 7.38 5.62 13.03
CA PRO A 59 7.75 5.42 11.64
C PRO A 59 6.50 5.13 10.80
N SER A 60 6.34 5.81 9.67
CA SER A 60 5.35 5.48 8.64
C SER A 60 5.96 4.59 7.57
N VAL A 61 5.19 3.59 7.13
CA VAL A 61 5.55 2.72 6.02
C VAL A 61 4.85 3.22 4.76
N THR A 62 5.56 3.37 3.66
CA THR A 62 4.97 3.64 2.34
C THR A 62 5.38 2.55 1.35
N VAL A 63 4.40 2.01 0.63
CA VAL A 63 4.57 0.90 -0.30
C VAL A 63 4.16 1.38 -1.69
N HIS A 64 5.03 1.16 -2.66
CA HIS A 64 4.70 1.34 -4.07
C HIS A 64 4.51 -0.04 -4.70
N MET A 65 3.39 -0.20 -5.40
CA MET A 65 3.02 -1.43 -6.06
C MET A 65 2.74 -1.15 -7.53
N TRP A 66 3.31 -1.97 -8.40
CA TRP A 66 3.07 -1.89 -9.83
C TRP A 66 2.28 -3.12 -10.29
N GLN A 67 1.25 -2.89 -11.09
CA GLN A 67 0.49 -3.96 -11.72
C GLN A 67 1.35 -4.55 -12.84
N MET A 68 1.76 -5.80 -12.67
CA MET A 68 2.60 -6.51 -13.64
C MET A 68 2.13 -7.95 -13.77
N PRO A 69 2.11 -8.53 -14.98
CA PRO A 69 1.90 -9.97 -15.12
C PRO A 69 3.07 -10.72 -14.50
N VAL A 70 2.77 -11.64 -13.58
CA VAL A 70 3.77 -12.58 -13.03
C VAL A 70 3.35 -13.98 -13.44
N HIS A 71 4.34 -14.84 -13.67
CA HIS A 71 4.07 -16.24 -13.98
C HIS A 71 3.29 -16.88 -12.81
N PRO A 72 2.21 -17.64 -13.08
CA PRO A 72 1.50 -18.36 -12.05
C PRO A 72 2.47 -19.26 -11.28
N GLN A 73 2.62 -19.01 -9.98
CA GLN A 73 3.41 -19.85 -9.09
C GLN A 73 2.53 -20.36 -7.95
N GLU A 74 2.90 -21.52 -7.41
CA GLU A 74 2.28 -22.07 -6.21
C GLU A 74 2.32 -21.00 -5.09
N PRO A 75 1.18 -20.64 -4.49
CA PRO A 75 1.16 -19.72 -3.37
C PRO A 75 1.98 -20.29 -2.21
N VAL A 76 2.76 -19.43 -1.55
CA VAL A 76 3.54 -19.86 -0.38
C VAL A 76 2.65 -19.95 0.85
N SER A 77 3.06 -20.73 1.84
CA SER A 77 2.28 -20.90 3.07
C SER A 77 2.19 -19.59 3.87
N PRO A 78 1.10 -19.39 4.66
CA PRO A 78 0.95 -18.18 5.48
C PRO A 78 2.12 -17.92 6.42
N SER A 79 2.75 -18.97 6.96
CA SER A 79 3.92 -18.87 7.85
C SER A 79 5.16 -18.30 7.15
N GLN A 80 5.32 -18.55 5.85
CA GLN A 80 6.37 -17.93 5.05
C GLN A 80 6.05 -16.47 4.70
N LEU A 81 4.76 -16.14 4.56
CA LEU A 81 4.32 -14.77 4.31
C LEU A 81 4.42 -13.88 5.55
N THR A 82 4.25 -14.43 6.75
CA THR A 82 4.36 -13.67 8.02
C THR A 82 5.75 -13.09 8.29
N LEU A 83 6.78 -13.53 7.58
CA LEU A 83 8.12 -12.91 7.62
C LEU A 83 8.14 -11.54 6.92
N SER A 84 7.13 -11.24 6.09
CA SER A 84 6.98 -9.94 5.48
C SER A 84 6.37 -8.94 6.47
N ARG A 85 6.91 -7.71 6.50
CA ARG A 85 6.36 -6.59 7.29
C ARG A 85 5.06 -6.03 6.70
N LEU A 86 4.65 -6.52 5.54
CA LEU A 86 3.47 -6.04 4.84
C LEU A 86 2.26 -6.93 5.17
N PRO A 87 1.06 -6.36 5.27
CA PRO A 87 -0.16 -7.12 5.47
C PRO A 87 -0.35 -8.25 4.46
N LEU A 88 -0.93 -9.35 4.92
CA LEU A 88 -1.32 -10.46 4.05
C LEU A 88 -2.54 -10.13 3.21
N VAL A 89 -3.44 -9.29 3.75
CA VAL A 89 -4.67 -8.89 3.07
C VAL A 89 -4.89 -7.41 3.31
N TRP A 90 -5.16 -6.68 2.23
CA TRP A 90 -5.74 -5.34 2.27
C TRP A 90 -7.16 -5.41 1.73
N GLN A 91 -8.10 -4.75 2.41
CA GLN A 91 -9.48 -4.60 1.98
C GLN A 91 -9.84 -3.11 1.85
N LEU A 92 -10.34 -2.70 0.69
CA LEU A 92 -10.74 -1.33 0.44
C LEU A 92 -11.81 -0.93 1.47
N TYR A 93 -11.53 0.18 2.12
CA TYR A 93 -12.28 0.81 3.19
C TYR A 93 -12.67 2.22 2.74
N SER A 94 -13.61 2.83 3.46
CA SER A 94 -14.15 4.14 3.10
C SER A 94 -13.05 5.21 2.98
N GLY A 95 -13.25 6.16 2.06
CA GLY A 95 -12.41 7.35 1.93
C GLY A 95 -11.00 7.09 1.40
N ARG A 96 -10.84 6.29 0.33
CA ARG A 96 -9.54 5.96 -0.30
C ARG A 96 -8.54 5.35 0.69
N ARG A 97 -8.99 4.37 1.48
CA ARG A 97 -8.13 3.65 2.43
C ARG A 97 -8.29 2.17 2.24
N TYR A 98 -7.28 1.41 2.64
CA TYR A 98 -7.39 0.00 2.90
C TYR A 98 -7.36 -0.26 4.39
N ARG A 99 -8.12 -1.26 4.83
CA ARG A 99 -7.96 -1.89 6.14
C ARG A 99 -7.23 -3.20 5.94
N ALA A 100 -6.10 -3.34 6.64
CA ALA A 100 -5.32 -4.56 6.65
C ALA A 100 -5.89 -5.59 7.64
N MET A 101 -5.51 -6.86 7.49
CA MET A 101 -5.93 -7.95 8.38
C MET A 101 -5.50 -7.74 9.85
N ASP A 102 -4.38 -7.06 10.07
CA ASP A 102 -3.88 -6.63 11.39
C ASP A 102 -4.57 -5.36 11.92
N SER A 103 -5.69 -4.95 11.31
CA SER A 103 -6.45 -3.73 11.59
C SER A 103 -5.73 -2.41 11.32
N ARG A 104 -4.51 -2.42 10.77
CA ARG A 104 -3.83 -1.20 10.35
C ARG A 104 -4.56 -0.56 9.18
N LEU A 105 -4.62 0.76 9.18
CA LEU A 105 -5.20 1.51 8.08
C LEU A 105 -4.08 1.99 7.16
N TRP A 106 -4.35 1.92 5.87
CA TRP A 106 -3.43 2.33 4.81
C TRP A 106 -4.15 3.32 3.91
N GLU A 107 -3.62 4.52 3.74
CA GLU A 107 -4.17 5.51 2.82
C GLU A 107 -3.66 5.26 1.41
N ILE A 108 -4.55 5.39 0.42
CA ILE A 108 -4.18 5.40 -1.00
C ILE A 108 -3.69 6.81 -1.34
N VAL A 109 -2.37 6.99 -1.29
CA VAL A 109 -1.72 8.27 -1.59
C VAL A 109 -1.76 8.57 -3.08
N SER A 110 -1.53 7.55 -3.90
CA SER A 110 -1.58 7.66 -5.35
C SER A 110 -2.15 6.39 -5.94
N HIS A 111 -2.97 6.55 -6.98
CA HIS A 111 -3.42 5.47 -7.83
C HIS A 111 -3.47 6.02 -9.25
N GLY A 112 -2.59 5.52 -10.11
CA GLY A 112 -2.27 6.12 -11.39
C GLY A 112 -1.76 5.12 -12.40
N GLN A 113 -1.39 5.61 -13.57
CA GLN A 113 -0.70 4.82 -14.59
C GLN A 113 0.57 5.57 -14.97
N ILE A 114 1.69 4.86 -14.94
CA ILE A 114 2.99 5.34 -15.41
C ILE A 114 3.32 4.56 -16.68
N ASP A 115 3.38 5.26 -17.81
CA ASP A 115 3.40 4.66 -19.15
C ASP A 115 2.24 3.67 -19.36
N SER A 116 2.53 2.38 -19.34
CA SER A 116 1.54 1.30 -19.45
C SER A 116 1.23 0.60 -18.12
N THR A 117 1.98 0.91 -17.06
CA THR A 117 1.94 0.19 -15.79
C THR A 117 1.07 0.93 -14.77
N GLU A 118 0.03 0.26 -14.26
CA GLU A 118 -0.79 0.80 -13.18
C GLU A 118 0.02 0.82 -11.88
N GLU A 119 0.03 1.96 -11.20
CA GLU A 119 0.72 2.16 -9.93
C GLU A 119 -0.29 2.39 -8.80
N LEU A 120 -0.05 1.74 -7.67
CA LEU A 120 -0.75 1.97 -6.42
C LEU A 120 0.27 2.30 -5.31
N VAL A 121 0.11 3.44 -4.66
CA VAL A 121 0.96 3.88 -3.55
C VAL A 121 0.13 3.93 -2.27
N LEU A 122 0.57 3.17 -1.27
CA LEU A 122 -0.10 3.02 0.01
C LEU A 122 0.79 3.55 1.13
N THR A 123 0.25 4.35 2.05
CA THR A 123 0.96 4.76 3.26
C THR A 123 0.22 4.31 4.50
N GLU A 124 0.92 3.63 5.41
CA GLU A 124 0.41 3.23 6.71
C GLU A 124 0.06 4.47 7.53
N LEU A 125 -1.17 4.50 8.02
CA LEU A 125 -1.65 5.50 8.96
C LEU A 125 -1.31 5.07 10.38
N PRO A 126 -0.91 6.02 11.25
CA PRO A 126 -0.72 5.71 12.67
C PRO A 126 -2.04 5.20 13.26
N PRO A 127 -1.99 4.37 14.32
CA PRO A 127 -3.20 3.99 15.04
C PRO A 127 -3.91 5.27 15.50
N GLY A 128 -5.15 5.46 15.04
CA GLY A 128 -5.93 6.63 15.43
C GLY A 128 -6.15 6.62 16.93
N ASN A 129 -5.78 7.69 17.63
CA ASN A 129 -6.35 7.97 18.94
C ASN A 129 -7.84 8.24 18.69
N GLY A 130 -8.68 7.27 19.07
CA GLY A 130 -10.13 7.37 19.00
C GLY A 130 -10.70 8.52 19.81
#